data_AF-A0A8W8LIX9-F1
#
_entry.id   AF-A0A8W8LIX9-F1
#
_cell.length_a   1.000
_cell.length_b   1.000
_cell.length_c   1.000
_cell.angle_alpha   90.00
_cell.angle_beta   90.00
_cell.angle_gamma   90.00
#
_symmetry.space_group_name_H-M   'P 1'
#
loop_
_entity.id
_entity.type
_entity.pdbx_description
1 polymer ?
#
loop_
_entity_poly.entity_id
_entity_poly.type
_entity_poly.pdbx_seq_one_letter_code
_entity_poly.pdbx_strand_id
1 'polypeptide(L)'
;NSQNANRVMQQIRQVAQYSYRILKLDNDKAANMLYVNGRLIHRTREEIGDRSYSVLDEKITYAKHKIQLSEIEKSGGVLSNLVLFLKKTSLPKEIVSTITSRDVTMYSEVNFM
;
A
#
# COMPACT_ATOMS: atom_id res chain seq x y z
N ASN A 1 3.79 13.53 -9.65
CA ASN A 1 2.61 14.43 -9.77
C ASN A 1 1.90 14.21 -11.10
N SER A 2 1.22 13.07 -11.27
CA SER A 2 0.51 12.75 -12.52
C SER A 2 -0.88 13.38 -12.55
N GLN A 3 -1.31 13.90 -13.71
CA GLN A 3 -2.66 14.43 -13.90
C GLN A 3 -3.75 13.40 -13.58
N ASN A 4 -3.51 12.12 -13.88
CA ASN A 4 -4.45 11.05 -13.58
C ASN A 4 -4.59 10.82 -12.07
N ALA A 5 -3.49 10.86 -11.33
CA ALA A 5 -3.53 10.77 -9.87
C ALA A 5 -4.36 11.90 -9.27
N ASN A 6 -4.20 13.14 -9.76
CA ASN A 6 -4.97 14.29 -9.29
C ASN A 6 -6.47 14.16 -9.58
N ARG A 7 -6.86 13.63 -10.76
CA ARG A 7 -8.27 13.36 -11.09
C ARG A 7 -8.88 12.31 -10.18
N VAL A 8 -8.19 11.20 -9.94
CA VAL A 8 -8.64 10.16 -9.00
C VAL A 8 -8.80 10.74 -7.59
N MET A 9 -7.86 11.58 -7.15
CA MET A 9 -7.95 12.25 -5.85
C MET A 9 -9.18 13.17 -5.73
N GLN A 10 -9.54 13.89 -6.80
CA GLN A 10 -10.74 14.72 -6.82
C GLN A 10 -12.02 13.87 -6.72
N GLN A 11 -12.08 12.75 -7.44
CA GLN A 11 -13.20 11.81 -7.37
C GLN A 11 -13.33 11.22 -5.96
N ILE A 12 -12.22 10.80 -5.34
CA ILE A 12 -12.21 10.30 -3.96
C ILE A 12 -12.78 11.35 -3.00
N ARG A 13 -12.34 12.61 -3.11
CA ARG A 13 -12.81 13.71 -2.25
C ARG A 13 -14.30 14.00 -2.39
N GLN A 14 -14.88 13.78 -3.57
CA GLN A 14 -16.30 14.01 -3.83
C GLN A 14 -17.20 12.90 -3.28
N VAL A 15 -16.71 11.66 -3.24
CA VAL A 15 -17.52 10.47 -2.90
C VAL A 15 -17.30 10.00 -1.46
N ALA A 16 -16.19 10.37 -0.83
CA ALA A 16 -15.78 9.85 0.46
C ALA A 16 -16.54 10.46 1.66
N GLN A 17 -17.23 9.62 2.44
CA GLN A 17 -17.60 9.89 3.83
C GLN A 17 -16.51 9.46 4.85
N TYR A 18 -15.46 8.79 4.39
CA TYR A 18 -14.39 8.23 5.23
C TYR A 18 -13.06 8.99 5.09
N SER A 19 -12.26 9.01 6.16
CA SER A 19 -10.91 9.57 6.15
C SER A 19 -9.91 8.60 5.52
N TYR A 20 -9.29 9.01 4.41
CA TYR A 20 -8.25 8.24 3.73
C TYR A 20 -6.86 8.75 4.09
N ARG A 21 -5.90 7.83 4.28
CA ARG A 21 -4.48 8.16 4.35
C ARG A 21 -3.88 8.05 2.94
N ILE A 22 -3.19 9.10 2.51
CA ILE A 22 -2.57 9.17 1.18
C ILE A 22 -1.06 8.96 1.35
N LEU A 23 -0.53 7.92 0.72
CA LEU A 23 0.91 7.70 0.59
C LEU A 23 1.37 8.18 -0.79
N LYS A 24 2.30 9.14 -0.83
CA LYS A 24 2.89 9.62 -2.07
C LYS A 24 4.21 8.90 -2.31
N LEU A 25 4.37 8.34 -3.50
CA LEU A 25 5.58 7.66 -3.96
C LEU A 25 6.11 8.36 -5.21
N ASP A 26 7.39 8.17 -5.51
CA ASP A 26 8.07 8.97 -6.52
C ASP A 26 7.93 8.40 -7.94
N ASN A 27 7.53 7.14 -8.07
CA ASN A 27 7.37 6.46 -9.36
C ASN A 27 6.27 5.39 -9.34
N ASP A 28 5.84 4.99 -10.55
CA ASP A 28 4.74 4.05 -10.74
C ASP A 28 5.13 2.61 -10.36
N LYS A 29 6.42 2.24 -10.47
CA LYS A 29 6.93 0.93 -10.04
C LYS A 29 6.76 0.75 -8.53
N ALA A 30 7.03 1.81 -7.76
CA ALA A 30 6.75 1.87 -6.35
C ALA A 30 5.24 1.76 -6.12
N ALA A 31 4.40 2.54 -6.80
CA ALA A 31 2.95 2.49 -6.59
C ALA A 31 2.29 1.13 -6.95
N ASN A 32 2.93 0.30 -7.78
CA ASN A 32 2.43 -1.00 -8.18
C ASN A 32 2.69 -2.07 -7.12
N MET A 33 1.82 -2.14 -6.11
CA MET A 33 1.90 -3.08 -4.99
C MET A 33 0.62 -3.90 -4.81
N LEU A 34 0.73 -5.00 -4.07
CA LEU A 34 -0.42 -5.80 -3.66
C LEU A 34 -0.45 -5.93 -2.15
N TYR A 35 -1.62 -5.75 -1.55
CA TYR A 35 -1.83 -6.07 -0.15
C TYR A 35 -2.64 -7.35 -0.04
N VAL A 36 -2.05 -8.39 0.58
CA VAL A 36 -2.66 -9.71 0.69
C VAL A 36 -2.42 -10.26 2.09
N ASN A 37 -3.50 -10.60 2.80
CA ASN A 37 -3.46 -11.26 4.11
C ASN A 37 -2.50 -10.61 5.14
N GLY A 38 -2.56 -9.28 5.30
CA GLY A 38 -1.70 -8.58 6.25
C GLY A 38 -0.29 -8.28 5.75
N ARG A 39 0.03 -8.62 4.49
CA ARG A 39 1.36 -8.42 3.91
C ARG A 39 1.31 -7.48 2.71
N LEU A 40 2.25 -6.54 2.66
CA LEU A 40 2.52 -5.74 1.48
C LEU A 40 3.50 -6.49 0.58
N ILE A 41 3.08 -6.81 -0.64
CA ILE A 41 3.95 -7.31 -1.69
C ILE A 41 4.33 -6.13 -2.57
N HIS A 42 5.62 -5.86 -2.65
CA HIS A 42 6.16 -4.77 -3.46
C HIS A 42 7.49 -5.17 -4.09
N ARG A 43 7.96 -4.36 -5.03
CA ARG A 43 9.22 -4.57 -5.73
C ARG A 43 10.43 -4.27 -4.86
N THR A 44 11.61 -4.75 -5.25
CA THR A 44 12.84 -4.54 -4.47
C THR A 44 13.25 -3.07 -4.43
N ARG A 45 14.17 -2.73 -3.52
CA ARG A 45 14.68 -1.37 -3.33
C ARG A 45 15.36 -0.85 -4.59
N GLU A 46 16.07 -1.72 -5.28
CA GLU A 46 16.80 -1.44 -6.52
C GLU A 46 15.83 -1.07 -7.66
N GLU A 47 14.63 -1.66 -7.66
CA GLU A 47 13.63 -1.43 -8.71
C GLU A 47 12.75 -0.19 -8.46
N ILE A 48 12.48 0.15 -7.19
CA ILE A 48 11.60 1.27 -6.82
C ILE A 48 12.35 2.52 -6.38
N GLY A 49 13.65 2.41 -6.13
CA GLY A 49 14.51 3.48 -5.66
C GLY A 49 14.46 3.71 -4.14
N ASP A 50 15.56 4.28 -3.62
CA ASP A 50 15.78 4.50 -2.18
C ASP A 50 14.68 5.30 -1.51
N ARG A 51 14.29 6.42 -2.10
CA ARG A 51 13.34 7.36 -1.50
C ARG A 51 11.97 6.72 -1.26
N SER A 52 11.44 6.03 -2.28
CA SER A 52 10.16 5.33 -2.15
C SER A 52 10.27 4.13 -1.22
N TYR A 53 11.39 3.41 -1.23
CA TYR A 53 11.64 2.32 -0.29
C TYR A 53 11.66 2.80 1.18
N SER A 54 12.38 3.89 1.48
CA SER A 54 12.43 4.46 2.83
C SER A 54 11.05 4.92 3.31
N VAL A 55 10.25 5.54 2.44
CA VAL A 55 8.87 5.92 2.78
C VAL A 55 8.03 4.70 3.16
N LEU A 56 8.18 3.58 2.47
CA LEU A 56 7.50 2.34 2.86
C LEU A 56 8.04 1.79 4.17
N ASP A 57 9.34 1.89 4.38
CA ASP A 57 9.92 1.34 5.59
C ASP A 57 9.46 2.09 6.84
N GLU A 58 9.41 3.42 6.75
CA GLU A 58 8.98 4.32 7.83
C GLU A 58 7.46 4.32 8.05
N LYS A 59 6.66 4.30 6.98
CA LYS A 59 5.21 4.51 7.07
C LYS A 59 4.40 3.22 7.12
N ILE A 60 4.96 2.10 6.68
CA ILE A 60 4.29 0.81 6.64
C ILE A 60 4.88 -0.13 7.69
N THR A 61 4.08 -0.39 8.73
CA THR A 61 4.47 -1.19 9.90
C THR A 61 4.13 -2.67 9.77
N TYR A 62 3.22 -3.04 8.87
CA TYR A 62 2.88 -4.44 8.63
C TYR A 62 3.93 -5.16 7.79
N ALA A 63 3.86 -6.49 7.78
CA ALA A 63 4.86 -7.34 7.13
C ALA A 63 4.97 -7.02 5.63
N LYS A 64 6.20 -6.95 5.14
CA LYS A 64 6.54 -6.61 3.75
C LYS A 64 7.23 -7.80 3.09
N HIS A 65 6.85 -8.10 1.85
CA HIS A 65 7.50 -9.10 1.01
C HIS A 65 7.99 -8.44 -0.27
N LYS A 66 9.29 -8.52 -0.51
CA LYS A 66 9.96 -7.92 -1.65
C LYS A 66 10.13 -8.97 -2.74
N ILE A 67 9.80 -8.61 -3.97
CA ILE A 67 10.01 -9.46 -5.14
C ILE A 67 10.76 -8.69 -6.21
N GLN A 68 11.59 -9.37 -6.98
CA GLN A 68 12.24 -8.80 -8.15
C GLN A 68 11.42 -9.13 -9.38
N LEU A 69 11.13 -8.12 -10.21
CA LEU A 69 10.33 -8.26 -11.43
C LEU A 69 11.08 -7.88 -12.70
N SER A 70 12.38 -7.61 -12.63
CA SER A 70 13.22 -7.21 -13.76
C SER A 70 13.03 -8.06 -15.02
N GLU A 71 12.85 -9.38 -14.89
CA GLU A 71 12.63 -10.28 -16.03
C GLU A 71 11.20 -10.16 -16.61
N ILE A 72 10.19 -10.03 -15.74
CA ILE A 72 8.79 -9.87 -16.16
C ILE A 72 8.59 -8.50 -16.83
N GLU A 73 9.32 -7.48 -16.39
CA GLU A 73 9.29 -6.16 -17.01
C GLU A 73 9.79 -6.17 -18.45
N LYS A 74 10.72 -7.07 -18.82
CA LYS A 74 11.20 -7.19 -20.21
C LYS A 74 10.08 -7.55 -21.17
N SER A 75 9.07 -8.28 -20.71
CA SER A 75 7.85 -8.57 -21.47
C SER A 75 6.73 -7.54 -21.26
N GLY A 76 7.02 -6.41 -20.61
CA GLY A 76 6.05 -5.36 -20.30
C GLY A 76 5.08 -5.70 -19.17
N GLY A 77 5.33 -6.76 -18.40
CA GLY A 77 4.49 -7.16 -17.28
C GLY A 77 4.78 -6.37 -16.00
N VAL A 78 3.75 -6.09 -15.21
CA VAL A 78 3.88 -5.54 -13.85
C VAL A 78 3.20 -6.44 -12.81
N LEU A 79 3.41 -6.19 -11.52
CA LEU A 79 2.93 -7.07 -10.43
C LEU A 79 1.42 -7.30 -10.49
N SER A 80 0.66 -6.25 -10.78
CA SER A 80 -0.79 -6.36 -10.93
C SER A 80 -1.25 -7.20 -12.12
N ASN A 81 -0.41 -7.42 -13.15
CA ASN A 81 -0.73 -8.35 -14.24
C ASN A 81 -0.57 -9.82 -13.84
N LEU A 82 0.20 -10.11 -12.78
CA LEU A 82 0.51 -11.47 -12.34
C LEU A 82 -0.55 -12.05 -11.40
N VAL A 83 -1.64 -11.31 -11.16
CA VAL A 83 -2.68 -11.71 -10.23
C VAL A 83 -4.06 -11.54 -10.84
N LEU A 84 -4.94 -12.50 -10.55
CA LEU A 84 -6.36 -12.44 -10.87
C LEU A 84 -7.16 -12.53 -9.59
N PHE A 85 -7.82 -11.44 -9.20
CA PHE A 85 -8.69 -11.43 -8.03
C PHE A 85 -10.04 -12.06 -8.38
N LEU A 86 -10.24 -13.30 -7.94
CA LEU A 86 -11.44 -14.09 -8.27
C LEU A 86 -12.71 -13.62 -7.54
N LYS A 87 -12.57 -12.99 -6.37
CA LYS A 87 -13.72 -12.54 -5.56
C LYS A 87 -13.51 -11.11 -5.09
N LYS A 88 -14.26 -10.18 -5.68
CA LYS A 88 -14.37 -8.81 -5.20
C LYS A 88 -15.52 -8.73 -4.20
N THR A 89 -15.22 -8.70 -2.91
CA THR A 89 -16.24 -8.45 -1.89
C THR A 89 -16.54 -6.95 -1.86
N SER A 90 -17.74 -6.56 -2.28
CA SER A 90 -18.16 -5.15 -2.39
C SER A 90 -18.28 -4.43 -1.04
N LEU A 91 -18.35 -5.18 0.06
CA LEU A 91 -18.46 -4.66 1.43
C LEU A 91 -17.76 -5.63 2.38
N PRO A 92 -16.51 -5.39 2.83
CA PRO A 92 -16.00 -6.08 4.00
C PRO A 92 -16.82 -5.59 5.20
N LYS A 93 -17.95 -6.25 5.49
CA LYS A 93 -18.79 -5.90 6.65
C LYS A 93 -18.01 -6.01 7.96
N GLU A 94 -16.97 -6.83 7.98
CA GLU A 94 -16.02 -6.93 9.08
C GLU A 94 -14.64 -7.20 8.47
N ILE A 95 -13.71 -6.24 8.60
CA ILE A 95 -12.30 -6.62 8.59
C ILE A 95 -12.12 -7.35 9.91
N VAL A 96 -11.98 -8.68 9.88
CA VAL A 96 -11.57 -9.45 11.07
C VAL A 96 -10.15 -8.99 11.40
N SER A 97 -10.09 -7.98 12.26
CA SER A 97 -8.86 -7.47 12.82
C SER A 97 -8.52 -8.34 14.02
N THR A 98 -7.34 -8.95 14.02
CA THR A 98 -6.76 -9.51 15.25
C THR A 98 -6.16 -8.42 16.14
N ILE A 99 -6.16 -7.15 15.70
CA ILE A 99 -5.80 -6.00 16.52
C ILE A 99 -6.95 -5.77 17.50
N THR A 100 -6.70 -6.12 18.75
CA THR A 100 -7.57 -5.91 19.90
C THR A 100 -7.38 -4.49 20.44
N SER A 101 -8.30 -4.01 21.28
CA SER A 101 -8.16 -2.71 21.95
C SER A 101 -6.86 -2.58 22.77
N ARG A 102 -6.29 -3.70 23.22
CA ARG A 102 -4.99 -3.75 23.92
C ARG A 102 -3.82 -3.37 23.01
N ASP A 103 -3.87 -3.79 21.75
CA ASP A 103 -2.84 -3.50 20.75
C ASP A 103 -2.83 -2.01 20.38
N VAL A 104 -3.98 -1.33 20.48
CA VAL A 104 -4.12 0.11 20.24
C VAL A 104 -3.54 0.93 21.40
N THR A 105 -3.76 0.49 22.64
CA THR A 105 -3.25 1.17 23.85
C THR A 105 -1.74 1.02 24.05
N MET A 106 -1.11 0.02 23.44
CA MET A 106 0.36 -0.17 23.53
C MET A 106 1.16 0.94 22.83
N TYR A 107 0.55 1.72 21.95
CA TYR A 107 1.22 2.81 21.23
C TYR A 107 0.91 4.21 21.77
N SER A 108 0.08 4.34 22.82
CA SER A 108 -0.35 5.64 23.35
C SER A 108 0.44 6.15 24.55
N GLU A 109 1.38 5.38 25.11
CA GLU A 109 2.23 5.86 26.21
C GLU A 109 3.57 6.38 25.70
N VAL A 110 3.53 7.55 25.06
CA VAL A 110 4.69 8.46 25.07
C VAL A 110 4.35 9.54 26.09
N ASN A 111 4.72 9.29 27.34
CA ASN A 111 4.74 10.33 28.37
C ASN A 111 5.81 11.35 27.96
N PHE A 112 5.38 12.53 27.54
CA PHE A 112 6.26 13.70 27.52
C PHE A 112 6.44 14.16 28.97
N MET A 113 7.60 13.85 29.55
CA MET A 113 8.16 14.63 30.65
C MET A 113 8.79 15.90 30.10
#